data_AF-A0AAZ1X0W7-F1
#
_entry.id   AF-A0AAZ1X0W7-F1
#
_cell.length_a   1.000
_cell.length_b   1.000
_cell.length_c   1.000
_cell.angle_alpha   90.00
_cell.angle_beta   90.00
_cell.angle_gamma   90.00
#
_symmetry.space_group_name_H-M   'P 1'
#
loop_
_entity.id
_entity.type
_entity.pdbx_description
1 polymer ?
#
loop_
_entity_poly.entity_id
_entity_poly.type
_entity_poly.pdbx_seq_one_letter_code
_entity_poly.pdbx_strand_id
1 'polypeptide(L)'
;MIKHKSSFFLCVCVIQVNAEFQCITTLQLETTFAAQLDRITPQLMTVFQKKGGVSGQKLAHHLQIMQEAESDVKVKREAVLRALCLYLGEEDGSLIREYLDIDGDDIQRDLKKHSMGIYVINKEDGQNGHYDDIGIFVEGEIVMDNIGSPAQACALMLGVIYALNLAYP
;
A
#
# COMPACT_ATOMS: atom_id res chain seq x y z
N MET A 1 4.85 -24.77 30.47
CA MET A 1 5.90 -23.74 30.42
C MET A 1 6.32 -23.59 28.96
N ILE A 2 5.57 -22.78 28.22
CA ILE A 2 5.67 -22.61 26.77
C ILE A 2 6.77 -21.58 26.54
N LYS A 3 7.93 -22.01 26.03
CA LYS A 3 9.04 -21.13 25.72
C LYS A 3 8.70 -20.31 24.47
N HIS A 4 8.61 -18.99 24.67
CA HIS A 4 8.92 -17.91 23.74
C HIS A 4 9.22 -18.31 22.28
N LYS A 5 8.21 -18.15 21.42
CA LYS A 5 8.43 -17.71 20.03
C LYS A 5 8.55 -16.18 20.08
N SER A 6 9.75 -15.66 20.31
CA SER A 6 10.04 -14.23 20.16
C SER A 6 11.25 -14.07 19.23
N SER A 7 11.05 -13.20 18.23
CA SER A 7 12.06 -12.58 17.36
C SER A 7 12.79 -13.46 16.35
N PHE A 8 12.09 -13.81 15.28
CA PHE A 8 12.64 -13.82 13.94
C PHE A 8 11.64 -13.09 13.03
N PHE A 9 11.55 -11.76 13.17
CA PHE A 9 10.94 -10.95 12.12
C PHE A 9 12.00 -10.79 11.04
N LEU A 10 11.87 -11.61 10.00
CA LEU A 10 12.72 -11.55 8.82
C LEU A 10 12.38 -10.23 8.11
N CYS A 11 13.33 -9.30 7.97
CA CYS A 11 13.22 -8.29 6.93
C CYS A 11 13.13 -9.06 5.60
N VAL A 12 11.95 -9.07 4.99
CA VAL A 12 11.73 -9.84 3.76
C VAL A 12 12.07 -8.92 2.60
N CYS A 13 13.02 -9.31 1.76
CA CYS A 13 13.37 -8.51 0.60
C CYS A 13 12.35 -8.70 -0.53
N VAL A 14 12.19 -7.67 -1.36
CA VAL A 14 11.31 -7.66 -2.55
C VAL A 14 11.55 -8.88 -3.44
N ILE A 15 12.81 -9.29 -3.61
CA ILE A 15 13.19 -10.44 -4.44
C ILE A 15 12.59 -11.74 -3.88
N GLN A 16 12.67 -11.96 -2.58
CA GLN A 16 12.14 -13.17 -1.95
C GLN A 16 10.62 -13.21 -2.04
N VAL A 17 9.92 -12.11 -1.77
CA VAL A 17 8.46 -12.05 -1.89
C VAL A 17 8.00 -12.39 -3.31
N ASN A 18 8.65 -11.80 -4.33
CA ASN A 18 8.32 -12.09 -5.72
C ASN A 18 8.60 -13.54 -6.11
N ALA A 19 9.74 -14.09 -5.70
CA ALA A 19 10.12 -15.46 -6.00
C ALA A 19 9.15 -16.48 -5.38
N GLU A 20 8.79 -16.29 -4.10
CA GLU A 20 7.85 -17.16 -3.40
C GLU A 20 6.45 -17.05 -4.01
N PHE A 21 5.96 -15.84 -4.27
CA PHE A 21 4.68 -15.62 -4.92
C PHE A 21 4.61 -16.28 -6.31
N GLN A 22 5.67 -16.13 -7.11
CA GLN A 22 5.75 -16.75 -8.43
C GLN A 22 5.86 -18.27 -8.35
N CYS A 23 6.58 -18.81 -7.36
CA CYS A 23 6.67 -20.25 -7.15
C CYS A 23 5.28 -20.86 -6.89
N ILE A 24 4.47 -20.20 -6.06
CA ILE A 24 3.14 -20.69 -5.66
C ILE A 24 2.10 -20.45 -6.75
N THR A 25 2.05 -19.24 -7.31
CA THR A 25 0.96 -18.80 -8.20
C THR A 25 1.29 -18.95 -9.68
N THR A 26 2.56 -19.15 -10.03
CA THR A 26 3.12 -19.06 -11.39
C THR A 26 3.01 -17.67 -12.04
N LEU A 27 2.57 -16.65 -11.29
CA LEU A 27 2.40 -15.28 -11.77
C LEU A 27 3.53 -14.37 -11.26
N GLN A 28 3.88 -13.36 -12.05
CA GLN A 28 4.80 -12.30 -11.62
C GLN A 28 3.99 -11.25 -10.85
N LEU A 29 4.18 -11.17 -9.53
CA LEU A 29 3.34 -10.38 -8.62
C LEU A 29 3.18 -8.93 -9.06
N GLU A 30 4.28 -8.17 -9.08
CA GLU A 30 4.25 -6.72 -9.32
C GLU A 30 3.75 -6.37 -10.73
N THR A 31 4.24 -7.08 -11.75
CA THR A 31 3.86 -6.81 -13.15
C THR A 31 2.39 -7.18 -13.41
N THR A 32 1.93 -8.30 -12.85
CA THR A 32 0.52 -8.71 -12.95
C THR A 32 -0.39 -7.75 -12.21
N PHE A 33 -0.05 -7.38 -10.98
CA PHE A 33 -0.82 -6.42 -10.18
C PHE A 33 -0.96 -5.08 -10.92
N ALA A 34 0.15 -4.52 -11.38
CA ALA A 34 0.18 -3.27 -12.12
C ALA A 34 -0.69 -3.33 -13.39
N ALA A 35 -0.54 -4.38 -14.20
CA ALA A 35 -1.32 -4.54 -15.42
C ALA A 35 -2.82 -4.70 -15.15
N GLN A 36 -3.19 -5.43 -14.09
CA GLN A 36 -4.60 -5.59 -13.72
C GLN A 36 -5.19 -4.28 -13.18
N LEU A 37 -4.45 -3.55 -12.34
CA LEU A 37 -4.87 -2.26 -11.81
C LEU A 37 -5.12 -1.25 -12.94
N ASP A 38 -4.18 -1.14 -13.89
CA ASP A 38 -4.32 -0.25 -15.04
C ASP A 38 -5.53 -0.63 -15.89
N ARG A 39 -5.73 -1.93 -16.13
CA ARG A 39 -6.85 -2.44 -16.93
C ARG A 39 -8.21 -2.10 -16.33
N ILE A 40 -8.36 -2.17 -15.01
CA ILE A 40 -9.64 -1.91 -14.32
C ILE A 40 -9.84 -0.42 -13.98
N THR A 41 -8.79 0.39 -14.01
CA THR A 41 -8.82 1.81 -13.61
C THR A 41 -9.95 2.62 -14.28
N PRO A 42 -10.19 2.54 -15.61
CA PRO A 42 -11.27 3.31 -16.23
C PRO A 42 -12.67 2.97 -15.67
N GLN A 43 -12.90 1.71 -15.32
CA GLN A 43 -14.16 1.27 -14.72
C GLN A 43 -14.28 1.77 -13.28
N LEU A 44 -13.20 1.70 -12.50
CA LEU A 44 -13.14 2.25 -11.14
C LEU A 44 -13.42 3.75 -11.13
N MET A 45 -12.79 4.52 -12.03
CA MET A 45 -13.05 5.97 -12.15
C MET A 45 -14.53 6.26 -12.42
N THR A 46 -15.18 5.48 -13.30
CA THR A 46 -16.61 5.62 -13.58
C THR A 46 -17.48 5.34 -12.35
N VAL A 47 -17.09 4.37 -11.53
CA VAL A 47 -17.80 4.01 -10.29
C VAL A 47 -17.60 5.08 -9.23
N PHE A 48 -16.37 5.58 -9.05
CA PHE A 48 -16.07 6.64 -8.09
C PHE A 48 -16.83 7.93 -8.40
N GLN A 49 -16.92 8.34 -9.67
CA GLN A 49 -17.66 9.52 -10.11
C GLN A 49 -19.17 9.47 -9.80
N LYS A 50 -19.75 8.26 -9.74
CA LYS A 50 -21.17 8.07 -9.41
C LYS A 50 -21.45 8.13 -7.91
N LYS A 51 -20.42 8.10 -7.07
CA LYS A 51 -20.57 8.16 -5.62
C LYS A 51 -20.91 9.60 -5.20
N GLY A 52 -22.06 9.78 -4.55
CA GLY A 52 -22.47 11.07 -3.98
C GLY A 52 -22.13 11.24 -2.50
N GLY A 53 -22.60 12.33 -1.91
CA GLY A 53 -22.48 12.61 -0.48
C GLY A 53 -21.04 12.86 -0.01
N VAL A 54 -20.78 12.64 1.28
CA VAL A 54 -19.46 12.89 1.91
C VAL A 54 -18.38 12.01 1.29
N SER A 55 -18.66 10.72 1.03
CA SER A 55 -17.71 9.84 0.34
C SER A 55 -17.40 10.32 -1.08
N GLY A 56 -18.41 10.80 -1.82
CA GLY A 56 -18.20 11.39 -3.15
C GLY A 56 -17.28 12.61 -3.14
N GLN A 57 -17.43 13.48 -2.13
CA GLN A 57 -16.54 14.64 -1.95
C GLN A 57 -15.09 14.24 -1.68
N LYS A 58 -14.86 13.23 -0.83
CA LYS A 58 -13.51 12.69 -0.59
C LYS A 58 -12.90 12.07 -1.85
N LEU A 59 -13.69 11.31 -2.61
CA LEU A 59 -13.26 10.69 -3.87
C LEU A 59 -12.91 11.70 -4.96
N ALA A 60 -13.55 12.88 -4.96
CA ALA A 60 -13.31 13.92 -5.96
C ALA A 60 -11.84 14.37 -6.01
N HIS A 61 -11.18 14.46 -4.85
CA HIS A 61 -9.76 14.80 -4.77
C HIS A 61 -8.87 13.79 -5.51
N HIS A 62 -9.05 12.50 -5.26
CA HIS A 62 -8.28 11.47 -5.96
C HIS A 62 -8.64 11.37 -7.45
N LEU A 63 -9.90 11.60 -7.82
CA LEU A 63 -10.31 11.64 -9.23
C LEU A 63 -9.61 12.76 -9.99
N GLN A 64 -9.38 13.91 -9.36
CA GLN A 64 -8.61 15.01 -9.93
C GLN A 64 -7.15 14.59 -10.14
N ILE A 65 -6.51 14.00 -9.12
CA ILE A 65 -5.12 13.49 -9.24
C ILE A 65 -5.02 12.48 -10.40
N MET A 66 -5.98 11.57 -10.55
CA MET A 66 -5.98 10.57 -11.64
C MET A 66 -6.09 11.19 -13.04
N GLN A 67 -6.70 12.37 -13.16
CA GLN A 67 -6.85 13.11 -14.42
C GLN A 67 -5.59 13.93 -14.73
N GLU A 68 -4.95 14.50 -13.70
CA GLU A 68 -3.73 15.31 -13.84
C GLU A 68 -2.46 14.46 -14.05
N ALA A 69 -2.44 13.24 -13.52
CA ALA A 69 -1.31 12.31 -13.61
C ALA A 69 -1.21 11.58 -14.97
N GLU A 70 -1.34 12.30 -16.10
CA GLU A 70 -1.28 11.68 -17.44
C GLU A 70 0.08 11.02 -17.74
N SER A 71 1.19 11.60 -17.26
CA SER A 71 2.54 11.07 -17.47
C SER A 71 3.08 10.26 -16.29
N ASP A 72 2.51 10.39 -15.09
CA ASP A 72 2.95 9.67 -13.90
C ASP A 72 2.01 8.51 -13.54
N VAL A 73 2.37 7.35 -14.06
CA VAL A 73 1.62 6.11 -13.82
C VAL A 73 1.65 5.70 -12.34
N LYS A 74 2.71 6.02 -11.58
CA LYS A 74 2.81 5.63 -10.16
C LYS A 74 1.84 6.45 -9.32
N VAL A 75 1.82 7.76 -9.50
CA VAL A 75 0.89 8.68 -8.83
C VAL A 75 -0.55 8.32 -9.18
N LYS A 76 -0.83 8.02 -10.46
CA LYS A 76 -2.16 7.60 -10.88
C LYS A 76 -2.61 6.31 -10.19
N ARG A 77 -1.76 5.28 -10.15
CA ARG A 77 -2.08 3.99 -9.51
C ARG A 77 -2.30 4.14 -8.01
N GLU A 78 -1.50 4.97 -7.34
CA GLU A 78 -1.70 5.28 -5.92
C GLU A 78 -3.05 5.96 -5.68
N ALA A 79 -3.38 7.00 -6.47
CA ALA A 79 -4.66 7.68 -6.34
C ALA A 79 -5.84 6.71 -6.50
N VAL A 80 -5.75 5.78 -7.46
CA VAL A 80 -6.77 4.72 -7.65
C VAL A 80 -6.91 3.85 -6.41
N LEU A 81 -5.80 3.43 -5.79
CA LEU A 81 -5.81 2.57 -4.61
C LEU A 81 -6.36 3.29 -3.37
N ARG A 82 -5.98 4.55 -3.15
CA ARG A 82 -6.54 5.39 -2.07
C ARG A 82 -8.04 5.60 -2.25
N ALA A 83 -8.46 5.93 -3.47
CA ALA A 83 -9.87 6.08 -3.81
C ALA A 83 -10.65 4.76 -3.61
N LEU A 84 -10.04 3.61 -3.92
CA LEU A 84 -10.67 2.31 -3.71
C LEU A 84 -10.94 2.06 -2.22
N CYS A 85 -9.98 2.33 -1.33
CA CYS A 85 -10.18 2.21 0.12
C CYS A 85 -11.36 3.08 0.60
N LEU A 86 -11.37 4.36 0.21
CA LEU A 86 -12.47 5.28 0.56
C LEU A 86 -13.83 4.84 -0.01
N TYR A 87 -13.84 4.28 -1.22
CA TYR A 87 -15.06 3.78 -1.86
C TYR A 87 -15.65 2.59 -1.11
N LEU A 88 -14.79 1.73 -0.55
CA LEU A 88 -15.17 0.58 0.28
C LEU A 88 -15.62 0.97 1.69
N GLY A 89 -15.52 2.26 2.05
CA GLY A 89 -15.96 2.79 3.34
C GLY A 89 -14.86 2.85 4.40
N GLU A 90 -13.61 2.57 4.02
CA GLU A 90 -12.47 2.71 4.91
C GLU A 90 -12.15 4.18 5.19
N GLU A 91 -11.50 4.44 6.33
CA GLU A 91 -11.00 5.76 6.66
C GLU A 91 -9.80 6.13 5.78
N ASP A 92 -9.59 7.43 5.62
CA ASP A 92 -8.39 7.93 4.96
C ASP A 92 -7.16 7.56 5.79
N GLY A 93 -6.09 7.12 5.13
CA GLY A 93 -4.91 6.61 5.82
C GLY A 93 -5.06 5.24 6.48
N SER A 94 -6.18 4.51 6.28
CA SER A 94 -6.37 3.17 6.86
C SER A 94 -5.32 2.15 6.38
N LEU A 95 -5.13 2.05 5.06
CA LEU A 95 -4.17 1.16 4.42
C LEU A 95 -2.81 1.83 4.18
N ILE A 96 -2.81 3.06 3.65
CA ILE A 96 -1.60 3.82 3.29
C ILE A 96 -1.50 5.05 4.18
N ARG A 97 -0.66 4.98 5.21
CA ARG A 97 -0.47 6.03 6.21
C ARG A 97 0.62 6.98 5.78
N GLU A 98 0.34 8.27 5.89
CA GLU A 98 1.28 9.32 5.54
C GLU A 98 1.85 9.98 6.80
N TYR A 99 3.16 10.19 6.78
CA TYR A 99 3.91 10.87 7.82
C TYR A 99 4.75 11.98 7.16
N LEU A 100 4.86 13.13 7.82
CA LEU A 100 5.64 14.29 7.37
C LEU A 100 6.50 14.80 8.52
N ASP A 101 7.82 14.71 8.38
CA ASP A 101 8.77 15.30 9.35
C ASP A 101 8.46 14.89 10.81
N ILE A 102 8.27 13.58 11.03
CA ILE A 102 7.93 13.01 12.35
C ILE A 102 9.12 12.20 12.85
N ASP A 103 9.45 12.35 14.13
CA ASP A 103 10.45 11.52 14.81
C ASP A 103 10.08 10.02 14.69
N GLY A 104 11.07 9.18 14.40
CA GLY A 104 10.85 7.74 14.19
C GLY A 104 10.12 7.04 15.35
N ASP A 105 10.26 7.54 16.57
CA ASP A 105 9.57 7.03 17.77
C ASP A 105 8.06 7.29 17.76
N ASP A 106 7.60 8.37 17.12
CA ASP A 106 6.17 8.67 16.99
C ASP A 106 5.54 7.82 15.89
N ILE A 107 6.24 7.61 14.77
CA ILE A 107 5.83 6.68 13.71
C ILE A 107 5.66 5.28 14.32
N GLN A 108 6.69 4.76 15.00
CA GLN A 108 6.65 3.42 15.60
C GLN A 108 5.50 3.25 16.60
N ARG A 109 5.16 4.30 17.37
CA ARG A 109 4.02 4.27 18.29
C ARG A 109 2.68 4.20 17.56
N ASP A 110 2.56 4.84 16.41
CA ASP A 110 1.34 4.78 15.60
C ASP A 110 1.19 3.45 14.87
N LEU A 111 2.29 2.90 14.33
CA LEU A 111 2.29 1.59 13.67
C LEU A 111 1.80 0.48 14.60
N LYS A 112 2.18 0.51 15.88
CA LYS A 112 1.75 -0.46 16.91
C LYS A 112 0.24 -0.50 17.19
N LYS A 113 -0.53 0.49 16.72
CA LYS A 113 -1.99 0.50 16.86
C LYS A 113 -2.69 -0.34 15.77
N HIS A 114 -1.94 -0.81 14.78
CA HIS A 114 -2.47 -1.45 13.58
C HIS A 114 -1.80 -2.80 13.35
N SER A 115 -2.57 -3.79 12.90
CA SER A 115 -2.06 -5.13 12.63
C SER A 115 -1.20 -5.21 11.36
N MET A 116 -1.49 -4.39 10.35
CA MET A 116 -0.73 -4.34 9.11
C MET A 116 -1.07 -3.07 8.33
N GLY A 117 -0.11 -2.56 7.55
CA GLY A 117 -0.35 -1.41 6.67
C GLY A 117 0.89 -1.00 5.88
N ILE A 118 0.73 0.04 5.08
CA ILE A 118 1.79 0.72 4.35
C ILE A 118 2.03 2.04 5.06
N TYR A 119 3.30 2.39 5.28
CA TYR A 119 3.68 3.74 5.66
C TYR A 119 4.35 4.44 4.48
N VAL A 120 4.16 5.75 4.42
CA VAL A 120 4.75 6.65 3.44
C VAL A 120 5.30 7.85 4.20
N ILE A 121 6.60 8.11 4.07
CA ILE A 121 7.25 9.30 4.60
C ILE A 121 7.37 10.29 3.44
N ASN A 122 6.58 11.35 3.48
CA ASN A 122 6.56 12.38 2.46
C ASN A 122 7.80 13.27 2.56
N LYS A 123 8.32 13.72 1.41
CA LYS A 123 9.34 14.77 1.38
C LYS A 123 8.78 16.09 1.91
N GLU A 124 9.64 16.92 2.47
CA GLU A 124 9.29 18.25 3.02
C GLU A 124 8.57 19.16 2.01
N ASP A 125 8.77 18.95 0.70
CA ASP A 125 8.12 19.72 -0.36
C ASP A 125 6.67 19.29 -0.64
N GLY A 126 6.20 18.21 -0.01
CA GLY A 126 4.81 17.73 -0.04
C GLY A 126 4.31 17.35 -1.44
N GLN A 127 5.20 17.11 -2.40
CA GLN A 127 4.80 16.80 -3.77
C GLN A 127 4.34 15.34 -3.89
N ASN A 128 3.15 15.13 -4.47
CA ASN A 128 2.64 13.78 -4.77
C ASN A 128 3.67 13.00 -5.60
N GLY A 129 3.91 11.74 -5.23
CA GLY A 129 4.88 10.88 -5.91
C GLY A 129 6.33 11.02 -5.41
N HIS A 130 6.61 11.94 -4.50
CA HIS A 130 7.94 12.16 -3.93
C HIS A 130 7.99 11.80 -2.44
N TYR A 131 8.72 10.73 -2.14
CA TYR A 131 8.78 10.13 -0.81
C TYR A 131 10.24 9.95 -0.37
N ASP A 132 10.48 10.07 0.94
CA ASP A 132 11.75 9.72 1.56
C ASP A 132 11.85 8.23 1.83
N ASP A 133 10.75 7.61 2.28
CA ASP A 133 10.66 6.16 2.45
C ASP A 133 9.22 5.67 2.30
N ILE A 134 9.08 4.42 1.85
CA ILE A 134 7.81 3.70 1.77
C ILE A 134 8.09 2.27 2.22
N GLY A 135 7.24 1.77 3.11
CA GLY A 135 7.40 0.40 3.61
C GLY A 135 6.09 -0.25 4.04
N ILE A 136 6.21 -1.53 4.38
CA ILE A 136 5.14 -2.37 4.89
C ILE A 136 5.47 -2.70 6.34
N PHE A 137 4.48 -2.62 7.20
CA PHE A 137 4.60 -3.04 8.59
C PHE A 137 3.54 -4.10 8.93
N VAL A 138 3.87 -4.95 9.91
CA VAL A 138 2.99 -5.99 10.45
C VAL A 138 3.16 -6.01 11.97
N GLU A 139 2.06 -5.94 12.70
CA GLU A 139 2.00 -5.87 14.17
C GLU A 139 2.92 -4.79 14.76
N GLY A 140 2.95 -3.62 14.09
CA GLY A 140 3.80 -2.49 14.44
C GLY A 140 5.27 -2.60 14.04
N GLU A 141 5.72 -3.72 13.47
CA GLU A 141 7.10 -3.92 13.05
C GLU A 141 7.26 -3.73 11.55
N ILE A 142 8.27 -2.97 11.12
CA ILE A 142 8.59 -2.78 9.70
C ILE A 142 9.15 -4.09 9.15
N VAL A 143 8.49 -4.65 8.15
CA VAL A 143 8.89 -5.91 7.52
C VAL A 143 9.59 -5.70 6.17
N MET A 144 9.38 -4.53 5.57
CA MET A 144 9.96 -4.11 4.30
C MET A 144 9.96 -2.58 4.22
N ASP A 145 11.04 -2.01 3.68
CA ASP A 145 11.25 -0.57 3.49
C ASP A 145 11.83 -0.29 2.09
N ASN A 146 12.11 0.97 1.78
CA ASN A 146 12.71 1.41 0.51
C ASN A 146 11.94 0.96 -0.73
N ILE A 147 10.61 0.93 -0.65
CA ILE A 147 9.73 0.53 -1.76
C ILE A 147 9.53 1.71 -2.72
N GLY A 148 9.53 1.45 -4.03
CA GLY A 148 9.59 2.50 -5.05
C GLY A 148 8.27 3.22 -5.36
N SER A 149 7.14 2.84 -4.76
CA SER A 149 5.86 3.56 -4.79
C SER A 149 4.81 2.93 -3.86
N PRO A 150 3.77 3.65 -3.42
CA PRO A 150 2.69 3.07 -2.62
C PRO A 150 1.91 1.98 -3.38
N ALA A 151 1.75 2.12 -4.70
CA ALA A 151 1.15 1.08 -5.52
C ALA A 151 1.98 -0.22 -5.56
N GLN A 152 3.30 -0.11 -5.59
CA GLN A 152 4.20 -1.24 -5.47
C GLN A 152 4.12 -1.87 -4.07
N ALA A 153 4.03 -1.06 -3.01
CA ALA A 153 3.84 -1.56 -1.66
C ALA A 153 2.52 -2.34 -1.51
N CYS A 154 1.43 -1.89 -2.14
CA CYS A 154 0.17 -2.66 -2.19
C CYS A 154 0.34 -4.03 -2.88
N ALA A 155 1.10 -4.09 -3.98
CA ALA A 155 1.39 -5.35 -4.65
C ALA A 155 2.21 -6.29 -3.75
N LEU A 156 3.27 -5.78 -3.13
CA LEU A 156 4.15 -6.54 -2.26
C LEU A 156 3.43 -7.00 -0.98
N MET A 157 2.52 -6.18 -0.45
CA MET A 157 1.67 -6.57 0.68
C MET A 157 0.80 -7.77 0.36
N LEU A 158 0.29 -7.91 -0.88
CA LEU A 158 -0.39 -9.14 -1.29
C LEU A 158 0.56 -10.34 -1.18
N GLY A 159 1.80 -10.21 -1.63
CA GLY A 159 2.83 -11.24 -1.48
C GLY A 159 3.13 -11.58 -0.01
N VAL A 160 3.24 -10.56 0.86
CA VAL A 160 3.42 -10.74 2.31
C VAL A 160 2.22 -11.48 2.91
N ILE A 161 0.98 -11.10 2.56
CA ILE A 161 -0.23 -11.80 3.00
C ILE A 161 -0.21 -13.26 2.56
N TYR A 162 0.16 -13.54 1.31
CA TYR A 162 0.30 -14.92 0.83
C TYR A 162 1.32 -15.70 1.65
N ALA A 163 2.49 -15.12 1.92
CA ALA A 163 3.54 -15.75 2.72
C ALA A 163 3.12 -15.98 4.18
N LEU A 164 2.44 -15.02 4.79
CA LEU A 164 1.89 -15.16 6.15
C LEU A 164 0.75 -16.18 6.21
N ASN A 165 -0.02 -16.30 5.13
CA ASN A 165 -1.15 -17.23 5.00
C ASN A 165 -0.73 -18.61 4.48
N LEU A 166 0.58 -18.94 4.43
CA LEU A 166 1.08 -20.28 4.10
C LEU A 166 0.74 -21.37 5.14
N ALA A 167 -0.28 -21.15 5.98
CA ALA A 167 -1.05 -22.23 6.60
C ALA A 167 -2.02 -22.90 5.60
N TYR A 168 -1.68 -22.95 4.31
CA TYR A 168 -2.35 -23.78 3.32
C TYR A 168 -1.56 -25.08 3.15
N PRO A 169 -2.21 -26.25 3.26
CA PRO A 169 -1.61 -27.55 3.58
C PRO A 169 -0.60 -28.10 2.57
#